data_AF-A0A0B2ADU0-F1
#
_entry.id   AF-A0A0B2ADU0-F1
#
_cell.length_a   1.000
_cell.length_b   1.000
_cell.length_c   1.000
_cell.angle_alpha   90.00
_cell.angle_beta   90.00
_cell.angle_gamma   90.00
#
_symmetry.space_group_name_H-M   'P 1'
#
loop_
_entity.id
_entity.type
_entity.pdbx_description
1 polymer ?
#
loop_
_entity_poly.entity_id
_entity_poly.type
_entity_poly.pdbx_seq_one_letter_code
_entity_poly.pdbx_strand_id
1 'polypeptide(L)'
;MRSDREADDVTTPPRGLSRRTLVKGAAWSVPVVAVAVAAPVAAASVPCAGAGSKTFRAPSSSSPRSVPFTVPAGVTELSFVVTGGAGGSVKGDTANQVGGQGGRVTGTISVTPGEVLDIYVGQGGTGTTSGSTGPEQRAGGRGYGDGGSAGAPPGDQSPSYVKWNCGAGGGGGSAIVRGSSPLVVAGGGGGGSGDFIVGNNISIGARPRGGDAGASGGSWGFGSTNGQKASAYGGSSGATGRGGTGGTYSGPWPQPPTFKPGGAGSGRNGGTSYGGGVAVLSSPPDGWSTSGGGGGGGYGGGGGGETMWGFTDTHSGAALIGGGGGGGTSYVAPGTSATIGLSGVTADPAGRADGSVVLSWTCP
;
A
#
# COMPACT_ATOMS: atom_id res chain seq x y z
N MET A 1 -76.48 -83.83 -25.45
CA MET A 1 -77.40 -84.25 -26.53
C MET A 1 -77.75 -83.02 -27.34
N ARG A 2 -77.45 -83.05 -28.65
CA ARG A 2 -78.13 -82.39 -29.77
C ARG A 2 -78.35 -80.87 -29.66
N SER A 3 -78.20 -80.05 -30.69
CA SER A 3 -78.09 -80.19 -32.15
C SER A 3 -78.28 -78.73 -32.58
N ASP A 4 -77.27 -78.12 -33.18
CA ASP A 4 -77.21 -77.84 -34.63
C ASP A 4 -77.97 -76.57 -35.05
N ARG A 5 -77.41 -75.97 -36.11
CA ARG A 5 -78.02 -75.13 -37.15
C ARG A 5 -78.16 -73.64 -36.86
N GLU A 6 -78.08 -72.71 -37.81
CA GLU A 6 -77.66 -72.60 -39.22
C GLU A 6 -78.09 -71.18 -39.67
N ALA A 7 -77.38 -70.57 -40.62
CA ALA A 7 -77.83 -69.45 -41.49
C ALA A 7 -78.17 -68.10 -40.81
N ASP A 8 -78.02 -66.91 -41.40
CA ASP A 8 -77.45 -66.45 -42.67
C ASP A 8 -77.20 -64.93 -42.55
N ASP A 9 -76.20 -64.48 -43.31
CA ASP A 9 -76.08 -63.23 -44.10
C ASP A 9 -76.57 -61.87 -43.54
N VAL A 10 -75.66 -60.86 -43.57
CA VAL A 10 -75.87 -59.52 -44.19
C VAL A 10 -74.51 -58.77 -44.26
N THR A 11 -73.95 -58.76 -45.49
CA THR A 11 -73.15 -57.71 -46.17
C THR A 11 -71.90 -57.05 -45.52
N THR A 12 -70.74 -57.30 -46.14
CA THR A 12 -69.53 -56.42 -46.21
C THR A 12 -69.52 -55.71 -47.59
N PRO A 13 -68.73 -54.63 -47.91
CA PRO A 13 -67.26 -54.49 -47.70
C PRO A 13 -66.78 -52.99 -47.59
N PRO A 14 -65.52 -52.60 -47.89
CA PRO A 14 -64.19 -53.14 -47.55
C PRO A 14 -63.24 -52.06 -46.94
N ARG A 15 -62.06 -52.47 -46.45
CA ARG A 15 -60.72 -52.09 -46.98
C ARG A 15 -59.64 -52.15 -45.89
N GLY A 16 -58.63 -52.99 -46.13
CA GLY A 16 -57.33 -52.92 -45.46
C GLY A 16 -56.73 -54.28 -45.11
N LEU A 17 -56.25 -55.03 -46.10
CA LEU A 17 -55.27 -56.09 -45.86
C LEU A 17 -53.87 -55.47 -45.91
N SER A 18 -53.01 -55.76 -44.93
CA SER A 18 -51.59 -55.97 -45.25
C SER A 18 -50.96 -57.02 -44.34
N ARG A 19 -50.27 -57.95 -44.99
CA ARG A 19 -49.62 -59.15 -44.46
C ARG A 19 -48.13 -58.88 -44.33
N ARG A 20 -47.51 -59.48 -43.29
CA ARG A 20 -46.10 -59.92 -43.20
C ARG A 20 -45.09 -58.76 -43.16
N THR A 21 -44.11 -58.76 -42.27
CA THR A 21 -42.91 -59.60 -42.43
C THR A 21 -42.12 -59.63 -41.12
N LEU A 22 -41.87 -60.83 -40.59
CA LEU A 22 -40.83 -61.08 -39.59
C LEU A 22 -39.47 -60.90 -40.29
N VAL A 23 -38.76 -59.82 -39.98
CA VAL A 23 -37.36 -59.68 -40.39
C VAL A 23 -36.49 -60.36 -39.34
N LYS A 24 -35.91 -61.52 -39.72
CA LYS A 24 -34.69 -62.04 -39.11
C LYS A 24 -33.57 -61.05 -39.41
N GLY A 25 -33.31 -60.13 -38.48
CA GLY A 25 -32.14 -59.26 -38.49
C GLY A 25 -31.00 -59.95 -37.74
N ALA A 26 -29.93 -60.26 -38.45
CA ALA A 26 -28.71 -60.84 -37.92
C ALA A 26 -28.19 -60.05 -36.70
N ALA A 27 -27.74 -60.78 -35.68
CA ALA A 27 -26.93 -60.22 -34.60
C ALA A 27 -25.55 -59.89 -35.19
N TRP A 28 -25.25 -58.60 -35.36
CA TRP A 28 -23.92 -58.16 -35.74
C TRP A 28 -23.11 -57.94 -34.47
N SER A 29 -22.13 -58.80 -34.27
CA SER A 29 -21.13 -58.75 -33.21
C SER A 29 -20.42 -57.39 -33.25
N VAL A 30 -20.59 -56.59 -32.19
CA VAL A 30 -19.79 -55.38 -31.98
C VAL A 30 -18.36 -55.81 -31.68
N PRO A 31 -17.33 -55.26 -32.34
CA PRO A 31 -15.95 -55.49 -31.94
C PRO A 31 -15.73 -54.92 -30.53
N VAL A 32 -15.44 -55.80 -29.57
CA VAL A 32 -14.89 -55.40 -28.28
C VAL A 32 -13.47 -54.88 -28.54
N VAL A 33 -13.32 -53.56 -28.63
CA VAL A 33 -12.00 -52.94 -28.60
C VAL A 33 -11.59 -52.84 -27.13
N ALA A 34 -10.89 -53.86 -26.64
CA ALA A 34 -10.18 -53.78 -25.37
C ALA A 34 -8.97 -52.84 -25.56
N VAL A 35 -9.15 -51.55 -25.29
CA VAL A 35 -8.03 -50.62 -25.17
C VAL A 35 -7.36 -50.87 -23.81
N ALA A 36 -6.42 -51.81 -23.77
CA ALA A 36 -5.46 -51.91 -22.69
C ALA A 36 -4.37 -50.84 -22.91
N VAL A 37 -4.61 -49.60 -22.46
CA VAL A 37 -3.48 -48.70 -22.22
C VAL A 37 -2.90 -49.09 -20.87
N ALA A 38 -1.87 -49.92 -20.91
CA ALA A 38 -0.95 -50.03 -19.78
C ALA A 38 -0.40 -48.62 -19.51
N ALA A 39 -0.67 -48.11 -18.32
CA ALA A 39 -0.07 -46.89 -17.82
C ALA A 39 1.45 -46.99 -17.95
N PRO A 40 2.10 -45.86 -18.21
CA PRO A 40 2.63 -45.21 -17.04
C PRO A 40 1.85 -43.93 -16.83
N VAL A 41 1.28 -43.79 -15.64
CA VAL A 41 1.47 -42.55 -14.91
C VAL A 41 2.99 -42.46 -14.82
N ALA A 42 3.60 -41.90 -15.87
CA ALA A 42 4.81 -41.17 -15.66
C ALA A 42 4.35 -40.19 -14.59
N ALA A 43 4.79 -40.44 -13.35
CA ALA A 43 5.24 -39.35 -12.53
C ALA A 43 6.19 -38.58 -13.46
N ALA A 44 5.62 -37.70 -14.28
CA ALA A 44 6.35 -36.60 -14.85
C ALA A 44 6.70 -35.83 -13.58
N SER A 45 7.82 -36.21 -12.98
CA SER A 45 8.66 -35.27 -12.28
C SER A 45 8.91 -34.21 -13.33
N VAL A 46 8.00 -33.23 -13.40
CA VAL A 46 8.26 -32.01 -14.15
C VAL A 46 9.62 -31.60 -13.60
N PRO A 47 10.68 -31.59 -14.44
CA PRO A 47 12.02 -31.43 -13.94
C PRO A 47 12.00 -30.23 -13.03
N CYS A 48 12.28 -30.46 -11.75
CA CYS A 48 12.30 -29.40 -10.76
C CYS A 48 13.17 -28.29 -11.35
N ALA A 49 12.70 -27.04 -11.32
CA ALA A 49 13.41 -25.91 -11.91
C ALA A 49 14.75 -25.57 -11.20
N GLY A 50 15.27 -26.47 -10.36
CA GLY A 50 16.37 -26.23 -9.45
C GLY A 50 15.99 -25.27 -8.31
N ALA A 51 16.83 -25.22 -7.29
CA ALA A 51 16.76 -24.15 -6.31
C ALA A 51 17.02 -22.80 -6.99
N GLY A 52 16.32 -21.75 -6.56
CA GLY A 52 16.41 -20.45 -7.19
C GLY A 52 15.98 -19.31 -6.28
N SER A 53 16.28 -18.09 -6.72
CA SER A 53 15.86 -16.86 -6.06
C SER A 53 15.56 -15.78 -7.09
N LYS A 54 14.57 -14.95 -6.80
CA LYS A 54 14.19 -13.79 -7.62
C LYS A 54 13.96 -12.58 -6.73
N THR A 55 14.64 -11.49 -7.06
CA THR A 55 14.48 -10.19 -6.39
C THR A 55 13.68 -9.25 -7.28
N PHE A 56 12.64 -8.65 -6.71
CA PHE A 56 11.83 -7.60 -7.30
C PHE A 56 12.17 -6.28 -6.63
N ARG A 57 12.36 -5.25 -7.47
CA ARG A 57 12.65 -3.87 -7.04
C ARG A 57 11.51 -2.96 -7.44
N ALA A 58 11.45 -1.80 -6.80
CA ALA A 58 10.39 -0.84 -7.06
C ALA A 58 10.37 -0.43 -8.54
N PRO A 59 9.20 -0.44 -9.19
CA PRO A 59 9.06 0.02 -10.56
C PRO A 59 9.36 1.52 -10.65
N SER A 60 9.97 1.95 -11.75
CA SER A 60 9.98 3.38 -12.11
C SER A 60 8.54 3.90 -12.24
N SER A 61 8.34 5.22 -12.17
CA SER A 61 7.01 5.85 -12.21
C SER A 61 6.17 5.52 -13.46
N SER A 62 6.79 4.99 -14.52
CA SER A 62 6.18 4.56 -15.79
C SER A 62 5.94 3.05 -15.91
N SER A 63 6.37 2.24 -14.95
CA SER A 63 6.25 0.77 -14.99
C SER A 63 4.94 0.28 -14.35
N PRO A 64 4.45 -0.92 -14.72
CA PRO A 64 3.26 -1.50 -14.12
C PRO A 64 3.42 -1.64 -12.61
N ARG A 65 2.33 -1.36 -11.89
CA ARG A 65 2.29 -1.27 -10.42
C ARG A 65 2.53 -2.61 -9.72
N SER A 66 2.34 -3.71 -10.43
CA SER A 66 2.67 -5.08 -10.02
C SER A 66 3.41 -5.81 -11.12
N VAL A 67 4.21 -6.80 -10.72
CA VAL A 67 4.91 -7.72 -11.62
C VAL A 67 4.44 -9.15 -11.33
N PRO A 68 3.96 -9.89 -12.34
CA PRO A 68 3.55 -11.27 -12.14
C PRO A 68 4.77 -12.18 -11.91
N PHE A 69 4.59 -13.17 -11.04
CA PHE A 69 5.54 -14.25 -10.78
C PHE A 69 4.85 -15.60 -10.93
N THR A 70 5.28 -16.39 -11.90
CA THR A 70 4.84 -17.78 -12.05
C THR A 70 5.72 -18.68 -11.20
N VAL A 71 5.09 -19.45 -10.32
CA VAL A 71 5.75 -20.44 -9.46
C VAL A 71 6.41 -21.51 -10.34
N PRO A 72 7.72 -21.76 -10.19
CA PRO A 72 8.41 -22.75 -11.00
C PRO A 72 7.85 -24.16 -10.83
N ALA A 73 8.09 -25.00 -11.83
CA ALA A 73 7.70 -26.40 -11.78
C ALA A 73 8.33 -27.14 -10.57
N GLY A 74 7.52 -27.96 -9.90
CA GLY A 74 7.94 -28.76 -8.74
C GLY A 74 8.07 -27.99 -7.42
N VAL A 75 7.87 -26.66 -7.42
CA VAL A 75 7.93 -25.84 -6.20
C VAL A 75 6.57 -25.79 -5.52
N THR A 76 6.51 -26.24 -4.27
CA THR A 76 5.30 -26.21 -3.43
C THR A 76 5.39 -25.23 -2.25
N GLU A 77 6.57 -24.65 -2.02
CA GLU A 77 6.81 -23.67 -0.97
C GLU A 77 7.77 -22.58 -1.47
N LEU A 78 7.47 -21.31 -1.13
CA LEU A 78 8.36 -20.18 -1.33
C LEU A 78 8.76 -19.60 0.02
N SER A 79 10.06 -19.41 0.23
CA SER A 79 10.57 -18.48 1.23
C SER A 79 10.54 -17.06 0.68
N PHE A 80 10.23 -16.08 1.53
CA PHE A 80 10.16 -14.69 1.10
C PHE A 80 10.74 -13.71 2.13
N VAL A 81 11.20 -12.57 1.60
CA VAL A 81 11.49 -11.35 2.36
C VAL A 81 10.80 -10.19 1.64
N VAL A 82 9.85 -9.53 2.30
CA VAL A 82 9.10 -8.39 1.76
C VAL A 82 9.43 -7.17 2.60
N THR A 83 9.94 -6.09 2.00
CA THR A 83 10.20 -4.81 2.66
C THR A 83 9.35 -3.70 2.04
N GLY A 84 8.70 -2.88 2.87
CA GLY A 84 8.00 -1.67 2.44
C GLY A 84 8.96 -0.51 2.21
N GLY A 85 8.52 0.50 1.46
CA GLY A 85 9.30 1.72 1.25
C GLY A 85 9.36 2.57 2.52
N ALA A 86 10.50 3.22 2.77
CA ALA A 86 10.62 4.19 3.86
C ALA A 86 9.92 5.50 3.52
N GLY A 87 9.48 6.24 4.53
CA GLY A 87 9.01 7.62 4.35
C GLY A 87 10.17 8.54 4.03
N GLY A 88 9.92 9.57 3.23
CA GLY A 88 10.94 10.56 2.88
C GLY A 88 11.40 11.38 4.09
N SER A 89 12.60 11.92 3.99
CA SER A 89 13.20 12.77 5.03
C SER A 89 13.29 14.22 4.55
N VAL A 90 13.18 15.16 5.49
CA VAL A 90 13.43 16.59 5.25
C VAL A 90 14.83 16.92 5.79
N LYS A 91 15.64 17.57 4.98
CA LYS A 91 16.89 18.20 5.42
C LYS A 91 16.54 19.60 5.92
N GLY A 92 16.67 19.82 7.23
CA GLY A 92 16.59 21.15 7.83
C GLY A 92 17.98 21.76 8.05
N ASP A 93 18.04 23.07 8.25
CA ASP A 93 19.31 23.80 8.41
C ASP A 93 20.07 23.44 9.70
N THR A 94 19.35 22.92 10.70
CA THR A 94 19.88 22.61 12.05
C THR A 94 19.77 21.14 12.45
N ALA A 95 18.91 20.35 11.80
CA ALA A 95 18.70 18.93 12.04
C ALA A 95 17.77 18.31 10.97
N ASN A 96 17.97 17.04 10.65
CA ASN A 96 17.15 16.30 9.69
C ASN A 96 15.86 15.79 10.36
N GLN A 97 14.70 16.04 9.73
CA GLN A 97 13.44 15.39 10.09
C GLN A 97 13.32 14.08 9.31
N VAL A 98 13.66 12.98 9.97
CA VAL A 98 13.78 11.66 9.33
C VAL A 98 12.39 11.04 9.13
N GLY A 99 12.15 10.49 7.94
CA GLY A 99 10.98 9.64 7.70
C GLY A 99 11.05 8.31 8.44
N GLY A 100 9.90 7.68 8.64
CA GLY A 100 9.80 6.37 9.26
C GLY A 100 10.31 5.25 8.34
N GLN A 101 10.75 4.16 8.95
CA GLN A 101 11.18 2.96 8.26
C GLN A 101 10.00 2.16 7.71
N GLY A 102 10.20 1.54 6.55
CA GLY A 102 9.28 0.50 6.06
C GLY A 102 9.33 -0.75 6.94
N GLY A 103 8.25 -1.53 6.91
CA GLY A 103 8.16 -2.84 7.55
C GLY A 103 8.96 -3.88 6.77
N ARG A 104 9.30 -4.97 7.45
CA ARG A 104 9.93 -6.16 6.87
C ARG A 104 9.17 -7.39 7.33
N VAL A 105 8.71 -8.18 6.38
CA VAL A 105 8.05 -9.46 6.65
C VAL A 105 8.90 -10.58 6.07
N THR A 106 9.18 -11.61 6.85
CA THR A 106 10.00 -12.76 6.43
C THR A 106 9.31 -14.06 6.83
N GLY A 107 9.22 -15.01 5.91
CA GLY A 107 8.49 -16.24 6.15
C GLY A 107 8.43 -17.17 4.94
N THR A 108 7.50 -18.12 5.00
CA THR A 108 7.19 -19.05 3.92
C THR A 108 5.72 -19.04 3.54
N ILE A 109 5.42 -19.26 2.26
CA ILE A 109 4.06 -19.46 1.74
C ILE A 109 3.99 -20.77 0.96
N SER A 110 2.92 -21.53 1.19
CA SER A 110 2.59 -22.67 0.34
C SER A 110 2.04 -22.19 -0.99
N VAL A 111 2.51 -22.84 -2.06
CA VAL A 111 2.16 -22.53 -3.45
C VAL A 111 1.94 -23.81 -4.26
N THR A 112 1.36 -23.65 -5.44
CA THR A 112 1.23 -24.74 -6.42
C THR A 112 2.14 -24.46 -7.62
N PRO A 113 2.81 -25.47 -8.19
CA PRO A 113 3.56 -25.29 -9.44
C PRO A 113 2.70 -24.66 -10.53
N GLY A 114 3.22 -23.62 -11.20
CA GLY A 114 2.49 -22.88 -12.25
C GLY A 114 1.49 -21.83 -11.73
N GLU A 115 1.29 -21.72 -10.42
CA GLU A 115 0.50 -20.64 -9.81
C GLU A 115 1.10 -19.27 -10.15
N VAL A 116 0.26 -18.26 -10.36
CA VAL A 116 0.70 -16.89 -10.62
C VAL A 116 0.41 -16.01 -9.40
N LEU A 117 1.46 -15.37 -8.89
CA LEU A 117 1.41 -14.40 -7.80
C LEU A 117 1.69 -12.99 -8.34
N ASP A 118 0.93 -12.01 -7.88
CA ASP A 118 1.16 -10.60 -8.17
C ASP A 118 2.08 -9.99 -7.11
N ILE A 119 3.23 -9.48 -7.56
CA ILE A 119 4.24 -8.89 -6.69
C ILE A 119 4.19 -7.37 -6.78
N TYR A 120 3.94 -6.72 -5.65
CA TYR A 120 3.96 -5.28 -5.50
C TYR A 120 5.20 -4.87 -4.70
N VAL A 121 5.96 -3.91 -5.22
CA VAL A 121 7.11 -3.35 -4.51
C VAL A 121 6.85 -1.88 -4.24
N GLY A 122 6.82 -1.51 -2.97
CA GLY A 122 6.61 -0.15 -2.49
C GLY A 122 7.80 0.74 -2.75
N GLN A 123 7.56 1.93 -3.30
CA GLN A 123 8.55 2.99 -3.46
C GLN A 123 8.72 3.75 -2.14
N GLY A 124 9.90 4.32 -1.93
CA GLY A 124 10.13 5.29 -0.87
C GLY A 124 9.38 6.60 -1.12
N GLY A 125 9.07 7.31 -0.03
CA GLY A 125 8.52 8.65 -0.10
C GLY A 125 9.55 9.68 -0.58
N THR A 126 9.09 10.74 -1.22
CA THR A 126 9.99 11.82 -1.69
C THR A 126 10.40 12.70 -0.51
N GLY A 127 11.71 12.90 -0.33
CA GLY A 127 12.27 13.83 0.65
C GLY A 127 12.30 15.27 0.17
N THR A 128 12.75 16.17 1.05
CA THR A 128 12.97 17.60 0.76
C THR A 128 14.40 17.97 1.14
N THR A 129 15.09 18.70 0.26
CA THR A 129 16.38 19.34 0.56
C THR A 129 16.17 20.83 0.90
N SER A 130 16.93 21.37 1.87
CA SER A 130 16.92 22.80 2.21
C SER A 130 17.05 23.67 0.95
N GLY A 131 16.20 24.69 0.82
CA GLY A 131 16.26 25.66 -0.28
C GLY A 131 15.56 25.22 -1.58
N SER A 132 14.72 24.18 -1.53
CA SER A 132 13.88 23.78 -2.66
C SER A 132 13.06 24.98 -3.16
N THR A 133 13.24 25.37 -4.41
CA THR A 133 12.51 26.47 -5.05
C THR A 133 11.18 25.97 -5.60
N GLY A 134 10.08 26.23 -4.89
CA GLY A 134 8.72 26.05 -5.40
C GLY A 134 7.77 25.33 -4.43
N PRO A 135 6.44 25.54 -4.58
CA PRO A 135 5.39 24.96 -3.74
C PRO A 135 5.14 23.47 -4.04
N GLU A 136 6.16 22.73 -4.45
CA GLU A 136 5.98 21.37 -4.94
C GLU A 136 5.57 20.39 -3.85
N GLN A 137 4.49 19.67 -4.12
CA GLN A 137 4.01 18.58 -3.30
C GLN A 137 5.07 17.46 -3.25
N ARG A 138 5.44 16.99 -2.06
CA ARG A 138 6.34 15.84 -1.93
C ARG A 138 5.53 14.56 -2.06
N ALA A 139 5.60 13.98 -3.25
CA ALA A 139 4.82 12.79 -3.58
C ALA A 139 5.15 11.61 -2.64
N GLY A 140 4.11 10.93 -2.18
CA GLY A 140 4.24 9.64 -1.53
C GLY A 140 4.75 8.55 -2.48
N GLY A 141 5.31 7.49 -1.90
CA GLY A 141 5.74 6.30 -2.63
C GLY A 141 4.57 5.46 -3.10
N ARG A 142 4.58 5.02 -4.37
CA ARG A 142 3.56 4.11 -4.89
C ARG A 142 3.80 2.68 -4.41
N GLY A 143 2.76 1.84 -4.36
CA GLY A 143 2.92 0.43 -4.00
C GLY A 143 1.61 -0.35 -3.94
N TYR A 144 1.57 -1.43 -3.16
CA TYR A 144 0.32 -2.11 -2.82
C TYR A 144 -0.65 -1.13 -2.16
N GLY A 145 -0.20 -0.45 -1.10
CA GLY A 145 -0.81 0.76 -0.57
C GLY A 145 0.08 1.96 -0.90
N ASP A 146 -0.49 3.02 -1.46
CA ASP A 146 0.27 4.24 -1.76
C ASP A 146 0.53 5.04 -0.49
N GLY A 147 1.72 5.59 -0.34
CA GLY A 147 2.00 6.60 0.66
C GLY A 147 1.27 7.91 0.37
N GLY A 148 0.86 8.59 1.43
CA GLY A 148 0.34 9.94 1.37
C GLY A 148 1.43 10.94 0.98
N SER A 149 1.03 12.01 0.31
CA SER A 149 1.97 13.07 -0.06
C SER A 149 2.06 14.11 1.05
N ALA A 150 3.18 14.85 1.11
CA ALA A 150 3.20 16.06 1.91
C ALA A 150 2.56 17.20 1.11
N GLY A 151 1.54 17.83 1.67
CA GLY A 151 0.76 18.84 0.98
C GLY A 151 1.61 20.04 0.54
N ALA A 152 1.31 20.51 -0.67
CA ALA A 152 1.70 21.84 -1.09
C ALA A 152 0.91 22.89 -0.27
N PRO A 153 1.53 23.99 0.13
CA PRO A 153 0.82 25.14 0.71
C PRO A 153 -0.12 25.80 -0.32
N PRO A 154 -1.15 26.55 0.14
CA PRO A 154 -2.17 27.13 -0.72
C PRO A 154 -1.56 27.95 -1.88
N GLY A 155 -2.01 27.65 -3.09
CA GLY A 155 -1.45 28.14 -4.35
C GLY A 155 -1.88 29.55 -4.70
N ASP A 156 -1.36 30.54 -3.99
CA ASP A 156 -1.63 31.96 -4.28
C ASP A 156 -0.46 32.89 -3.88
N GLN A 157 0.50 32.39 -3.09
CA GLN A 157 1.59 33.19 -2.53
C GLN A 157 2.96 32.64 -2.95
N SER A 158 3.25 32.72 -4.25
CA SER A 158 4.60 32.46 -4.81
C SER A 158 5.38 33.74 -5.17
N PRO A 159 5.59 34.72 -4.28
CA PRO A 159 6.72 35.62 -4.44
C PRO A 159 8.04 34.85 -4.49
N SER A 160 9.01 35.30 -5.29
CA SER A 160 10.35 34.70 -5.38
C SER A 160 11.13 34.68 -4.07
N TYR A 161 10.63 35.37 -3.03
CA TYR A 161 11.22 35.46 -1.70
C TYR A 161 10.71 34.40 -0.70
N VAL A 162 9.75 33.53 -1.08
CA VAL A 162 9.24 32.48 -0.19
C VAL A 162 10.12 31.23 -0.26
N LYS A 163 10.60 30.76 0.90
CA LYS A 163 11.35 29.51 1.05
C LYS A 163 10.44 28.39 1.57
N TRP A 164 10.64 27.19 1.04
CA TRP A 164 9.74 26.05 1.21
C TRP A 164 10.40 24.94 2.03
N ASN A 165 9.96 24.79 3.28
CA ASN A 165 10.35 23.71 4.18
C ASN A 165 9.16 22.76 4.37
N CYS A 166 8.70 22.16 3.28
CA CYS A 166 7.61 21.19 3.30
C CYS A 166 8.04 19.87 3.96
N GLY A 167 7.07 19.20 4.58
CA GLY A 167 7.21 17.82 5.01
C GLY A 167 7.50 16.89 3.83
N ALA A 168 7.80 15.64 4.13
CA ALA A 168 8.13 14.62 3.14
C ALA A 168 6.97 13.63 2.90
N GLY A 169 6.97 12.98 1.74
CA GLY A 169 5.98 11.96 1.41
C GLY A 169 6.15 10.67 2.24
N GLY A 170 5.07 9.95 2.49
CA GLY A 170 5.11 8.61 3.09
C GLY A 170 5.55 7.54 2.08
N GLY A 171 6.10 6.43 2.56
CA GLY A 171 6.51 5.28 1.77
C GLY A 171 5.33 4.38 1.37
N GLY A 172 5.44 3.70 0.24
CA GLY A 172 4.47 2.73 -0.24
C GLY A 172 4.65 1.34 0.39
N GLY A 173 3.55 0.60 0.53
CA GLY A 173 3.59 -0.79 1.00
C GLY A 173 3.98 -1.78 -0.10
N SER A 174 4.71 -2.84 0.26
CA SER A 174 5.01 -3.97 -0.63
C SER A 174 4.11 -5.15 -0.31
N ALA A 175 3.79 -5.99 -1.30
CA ALA A 175 2.91 -7.13 -1.08
C ALA A 175 3.15 -8.29 -2.04
N ILE A 176 2.80 -9.49 -1.56
CA ILE A 176 2.60 -10.69 -2.37
C ILE A 176 1.09 -10.96 -2.37
N VAL A 177 0.50 -11.04 -3.56
CA VAL A 177 -0.96 -11.15 -3.73
C VAL A 177 -1.29 -12.37 -4.57
N ARG A 178 -2.33 -13.12 -4.16
CA ARG A 178 -2.91 -14.24 -4.91
C ARG A 178 -4.28 -13.82 -5.40
N GLY A 179 -4.40 -13.58 -6.71
CA GLY A 179 -5.59 -12.97 -7.28
C GLY A 179 -5.86 -11.61 -6.66
N SER A 180 -6.96 -11.46 -5.92
CA SER A 180 -7.30 -10.21 -5.20
C SER A 180 -6.93 -10.24 -3.70
N SER A 181 -6.45 -11.37 -3.18
CA SER A 181 -6.21 -11.55 -1.75
C SER A 181 -4.73 -11.38 -1.40
N PRO A 182 -4.36 -10.42 -0.54
CA PRO A 182 -2.98 -10.30 -0.08
C PRO A 182 -2.61 -11.50 0.78
N LEU A 183 -1.46 -12.12 0.51
CA LEU A 183 -0.85 -13.12 1.38
C LEU A 183 0.03 -12.45 2.43
N VAL A 184 0.79 -11.45 2.00
CA VAL A 184 1.74 -10.71 2.82
C VAL A 184 1.72 -9.26 2.40
N VAL A 185 1.73 -8.35 3.36
CA VAL A 185 1.95 -6.92 3.15
C VAL A 185 3.01 -6.44 4.13
N ALA A 186 4.04 -5.76 3.64
CA ALA A 186 4.93 -4.96 4.46
C ALA A 186 4.52 -3.49 4.35
N GLY A 187 4.16 -2.87 5.47
CA GLY A 187 3.77 -1.47 5.53
C GLY A 187 4.92 -0.53 5.15
N GLY A 188 4.60 0.63 4.60
CA GLY A 188 5.52 1.73 4.36
C GLY A 188 5.61 2.67 5.58
N GLY A 189 6.74 3.35 5.71
CA GLY A 189 6.94 4.35 6.77
C GLY A 189 6.25 5.68 6.48
N GLY A 190 5.90 6.44 7.51
CA GLY A 190 5.38 7.80 7.37
C GLY A 190 6.47 8.82 7.03
N GLY A 191 6.13 9.90 6.36
CA GLY A 191 7.07 10.97 6.00
C GLY A 191 7.46 11.84 7.20
N GLY A 192 8.65 12.43 7.13
CA GLY A 192 9.12 13.44 8.09
C GLY A 192 8.34 14.75 8.00
N SER A 193 8.31 15.51 9.09
CA SER A 193 7.66 16.83 9.16
C SER A 193 8.52 17.94 8.55
N GLY A 194 7.89 19.00 8.07
CA GLY A 194 8.55 20.28 7.83
C GLY A 194 8.52 21.19 9.06
N ASP A 195 9.49 22.11 9.13
CA ASP A 195 9.48 23.19 10.11
C ASP A 195 10.10 24.50 9.62
N PHE A 196 9.66 25.59 10.23
CA PHE A 196 10.28 26.90 10.14
C PHE A 196 9.99 27.73 11.39
N ILE A 197 11.03 28.27 12.03
CA ILE A 197 10.92 29.07 13.25
C ILE A 197 11.83 30.30 13.14
N VAL A 198 11.30 31.47 13.47
CA VAL A 198 12.06 32.71 13.61
C VAL A 198 11.72 33.42 14.91
N GLY A 199 12.73 34.05 15.50
CA GLY A 199 12.62 34.83 16.72
C GLY A 199 13.23 34.10 17.91
N ASN A 200 13.95 34.83 18.76
CA ASN A 200 14.66 34.28 19.92
C ASN A 200 13.73 33.98 21.11
N ASN A 201 12.43 34.23 20.91
CA ASN A 201 11.39 34.18 21.93
C ASN A 201 10.58 32.87 21.86
N ILE A 202 11.03 31.93 21.03
CA ILE A 202 10.39 30.64 20.76
C ILE A 202 11.38 29.53 21.11
N SER A 203 10.90 28.56 21.88
CA SER A 203 11.62 27.36 22.30
C SER A 203 10.91 26.14 21.74
N ILE A 204 11.67 25.21 21.17
CA ILE A 204 11.13 24.02 20.50
C ILE A 204 11.55 22.73 21.20
N GLY A 205 10.64 21.76 21.22
CA GLY A 205 10.95 20.38 21.56
C GLY A 205 11.71 19.65 20.44
N ALA A 206 11.96 18.36 20.66
CA ALA A 206 12.57 17.50 19.65
C ALA A 206 11.72 17.48 18.36
N ARG A 207 12.38 17.61 17.20
CA ARG A 207 11.72 17.56 15.89
C ARG A 207 11.11 16.17 15.64
N PRO A 208 9.85 16.07 15.22
CA PRO A 208 9.19 14.79 15.09
C PRO A 208 9.67 14.04 13.84
N ARG A 209 9.70 12.72 13.95
CA ARG A 209 9.99 11.81 12.84
C ARG A 209 8.68 11.26 12.26
N GLY A 210 8.74 10.79 11.03
CA GLY A 210 7.69 9.92 10.51
C GLY A 210 7.61 8.62 11.30
N GLY A 211 6.40 8.07 11.44
CA GLY A 211 6.19 6.80 12.13
C GLY A 211 6.72 5.63 11.31
N ASP A 212 7.46 4.73 11.93
CA ASP A 212 7.81 3.44 11.33
C ASP A 212 6.54 2.65 10.97
N ALA A 213 6.65 1.65 10.10
CA ALA A 213 5.50 0.80 9.75
C ALA A 213 4.79 0.25 11.01
N GLY A 214 3.49 0.51 11.12
CA GLY A 214 2.67 0.17 12.28
C GLY A 214 2.70 1.17 13.45
N ALA A 215 3.52 2.22 13.40
CA ALA A 215 3.65 3.23 14.45
C ALA A 215 3.12 4.61 14.03
N SER A 216 2.60 5.37 14.99
CA SER A 216 2.17 6.76 14.76
C SER A 216 3.36 7.68 14.51
N GLY A 217 3.11 8.78 13.80
CA GLY A 217 4.08 9.84 13.58
C GLY A 217 4.42 10.60 14.85
N GLY A 218 5.63 11.14 14.90
CA GLY A 218 6.09 11.97 16.00
C GLY A 218 5.23 13.22 16.17
N SER A 219 5.08 13.63 17.42
CA SER A 219 4.43 14.88 17.82
C SER A 219 5.43 15.78 18.52
N TRP A 220 5.18 17.07 18.54
CA TRP A 220 6.06 18.02 19.22
C TRP A 220 5.34 19.28 19.66
N GLY A 221 5.92 19.92 20.68
CA GLY A 221 5.42 21.15 21.25
C GLY A 221 6.45 22.26 21.18
N PHE A 222 5.96 23.49 21.25
CA PHE A 222 6.76 24.69 21.31
C PHE A 222 6.16 25.66 22.32
N GLY A 223 7.04 26.48 22.89
CA GLY A 223 6.71 27.46 23.91
C GLY A 223 7.30 28.83 23.59
N SER A 224 6.59 29.89 23.95
CA SER A 224 7.13 31.26 23.91
C SER A 224 7.61 31.71 25.29
N THR A 225 8.58 32.64 25.32
CA THR A 225 9.00 33.36 26.54
C THR A 225 7.84 34.08 27.24
N ASN A 226 6.75 34.38 26.53
CA ASN A 226 5.52 34.94 27.08
C ASN A 226 4.56 33.88 27.67
N GLY A 227 5.00 32.63 27.84
CA GLY A 227 4.25 31.54 28.48
C GLY A 227 3.25 30.79 27.57
N GLN A 228 3.18 31.15 26.30
CA GLN A 228 2.30 30.52 25.30
C GLN A 228 2.81 29.13 24.92
N LYS A 229 1.91 28.16 24.71
CA LYS A 229 2.28 26.78 24.35
C LYS A 229 1.34 26.21 23.31
N ALA A 230 1.89 25.51 22.34
CA ALA A 230 1.10 24.77 21.37
C ALA A 230 1.81 23.49 20.94
N SER A 231 1.03 22.53 20.44
CA SER A 231 1.54 21.24 20.00
C SER A 231 0.92 20.82 18.68
N ALA A 232 1.78 20.21 17.87
CA ALA A 232 1.47 19.62 16.60
C ALA A 232 1.60 18.10 16.78
N TYR A 233 0.52 17.35 16.51
CA TYR A 233 0.48 15.90 16.65
C TYR A 233 0.53 15.15 15.33
N GLY A 234 1.51 14.26 15.16
CA GLY A 234 1.62 13.39 14.00
C GLY A 234 0.41 12.49 13.75
N GLY A 235 0.31 11.98 12.52
CA GLY A 235 -0.76 11.06 12.11
C GLY A 235 -0.66 9.71 12.81
N SER A 236 -1.80 9.09 13.09
CA SER A 236 -1.85 7.74 13.68
C SER A 236 -1.48 6.67 12.64
N SER A 237 -0.93 5.54 13.09
CA SER A 237 -0.78 4.38 12.19
C SER A 237 -2.14 3.87 11.71
N GLY A 238 -2.10 3.14 10.59
CA GLY A 238 -3.27 2.39 10.14
C GLY A 238 -3.67 1.29 11.14
N ALA A 239 -4.88 0.77 11.00
CA ALA A 239 -5.31 -0.46 11.63
C ALA A 239 -5.55 -1.54 10.56
N THR A 240 -5.88 -2.77 10.94
CA THR A 240 -6.14 -3.85 9.99
C THR A 240 -7.23 -3.46 8.98
N GLY A 241 -6.85 -3.21 7.73
CA GLY A 241 -7.75 -2.79 6.65
C GLY A 241 -8.36 -1.39 6.79
N ARG A 242 -7.90 -0.57 7.76
CA ARG A 242 -8.43 0.77 8.02
C ARG A 242 -7.32 1.81 8.05
N GLY A 243 -7.62 2.99 7.53
CA GLY A 243 -6.70 4.12 7.58
C GLY A 243 -6.53 4.69 8.98
N GLY A 244 -5.33 5.18 9.29
CA GLY A 244 -5.04 5.93 10.50
C GLY A 244 -5.64 7.33 10.46
N THR A 245 -5.96 7.87 11.62
CA THR A 245 -6.44 9.26 11.75
C THR A 245 -5.31 10.24 11.43
N GLY A 246 -5.65 11.36 10.82
CA GLY A 246 -4.69 12.43 10.59
C GLY A 246 -4.31 13.14 11.90
N GLY A 247 -3.16 13.80 11.86
CA GLY A 247 -2.65 14.60 12.95
C GLY A 247 -3.61 15.71 13.37
N THR A 248 -3.55 16.10 14.64
CA THR A 248 -4.42 17.13 15.22
C THR A 248 -3.60 18.22 15.94
N TYR A 249 -4.29 19.18 16.54
CA TYR A 249 -3.70 20.32 17.25
C TYR A 249 -4.20 20.38 18.70
N SER A 250 -3.36 20.87 19.63
CA SER A 250 -3.77 21.28 20.99
C SER A 250 -2.95 22.46 21.52
N GLY A 251 -3.60 23.35 22.26
CA GLY A 251 -2.97 24.40 23.07
C GLY A 251 -3.62 25.79 22.91
N PRO A 252 -3.39 26.71 23.86
CA PRO A 252 -3.76 28.12 23.70
C PRO A 252 -2.61 28.92 23.08
N TRP A 253 -2.82 29.46 21.88
CA TRP A 253 -1.88 30.36 21.20
C TRP A 253 -2.61 31.64 20.77
N PRO A 254 -2.13 32.86 21.13
CA PRO A 254 -2.92 34.08 20.89
C PRO A 254 -2.92 34.50 19.43
N GLN A 255 -4.12 34.85 18.94
CA GLN A 255 -4.51 35.01 17.53
C GLN A 255 -4.53 33.65 16.82
N PRO A 256 -5.64 33.22 16.17
CA PRO A 256 -5.82 31.82 15.84
C PRO A 256 -4.64 31.35 15.00
N PRO A 257 -3.77 30.47 15.52
CA PRO A 257 -2.85 29.75 14.66
C PRO A 257 -3.78 29.01 13.70
N THR A 258 -3.59 29.23 12.41
CA THR A 258 -4.39 28.46 11.48
C THR A 258 -3.75 27.07 11.46
N PHE A 259 -4.58 26.06 11.65
CA PHE A 259 -4.16 24.68 11.59
C PHE A 259 -4.96 23.97 10.53
N LYS A 260 -4.32 22.98 9.92
CA LYS A 260 -4.98 22.01 9.05
C LYS A 260 -4.68 20.63 9.63
N PRO A 261 -5.69 19.90 10.09
CA PRO A 261 -5.52 18.50 10.47
C PRO A 261 -4.94 17.72 9.30
N GLY A 262 -4.12 16.71 9.59
CA GLY A 262 -3.66 15.81 8.55
C GLY A 262 -4.84 15.06 7.91
N GLY A 263 -4.70 14.63 6.66
CA GLY A 263 -5.66 13.73 6.05
C GLY A 263 -5.60 12.36 6.71
N ALA A 264 -6.75 11.72 6.91
CA ALA A 264 -6.80 10.32 7.33
C ALA A 264 -6.31 9.41 6.19
N GLY A 265 -5.77 8.24 6.55
CA GLY A 265 -5.54 7.17 5.59
C GLY A 265 -6.86 6.65 5.01
N SER A 266 -6.82 6.04 3.83
CA SER A 266 -7.98 5.47 3.16
C SER A 266 -7.72 4.02 2.77
N GLY A 267 -8.26 3.08 3.55
CA GLY A 267 -7.97 1.66 3.39
C GLY A 267 -6.46 1.41 3.46
N ARG A 268 -5.87 0.92 2.38
CA ARG A 268 -4.43 0.66 2.24
C ARG A 268 -3.56 1.90 2.00
N ASN A 269 -4.16 3.03 1.61
CA ASN A 269 -3.41 4.23 1.23
C ASN A 269 -3.21 5.18 2.41
N GLY A 270 -2.03 5.78 2.50
CA GLY A 270 -1.67 6.77 3.50
C GLY A 270 -2.37 8.11 3.28
N GLY A 271 -2.60 8.83 4.38
CA GLY A 271 -3.22 10.15 4.41
C GLY A 271 -2.27 11.24 3.93
N THR A 272 -2.78 12.17 3.12
CA THR A 272 -2.02 13.33 2.66
C THR A 272 -2.01 14.41 3.74
N SER A 273 -0.87 15.04 4.02
CA SER A 273 -0.85 16.26 4.85
C SER A 273 -1.25 17.47 4.00
N TYR A 274 -1.57 18.58 4.65
CA TYR A 274 -1.88 19.83 3.95
C TYR A 274 -0.76 20.85 4.18
N GLY A 275 -0.53 21.74 3.22
CA GLY A 275 0.41 22.83 3.47
C GLY A 275 -0.20 23.95 4.31
N GLY A 276 0.67 24.56 5.10
CA GLY A 276 0.37 25.73 5.91
C GLY A 276 0.30 27.01 5.08
N GLY A 277 -0.19 28.09 5.67
CA GLY A 277 -0.09 29.43 5.09
C GLY A 277 1.36 29.93 5.05
N VAL A 278 1.58 31.07 4.39
CA VAL A 278 2.90 31.73 4.35
C VAL A 278 3.03 32.69 5.53
N ALA A 279 4.13 32.61 6.26
CA ALA A 279 4.54 33.66 7.18
C ALA A 279 5.54 34.58 6.49
N VAL A 280 5.27 35.89 6.47
CA VAL A 280 6.14 36.90 5.88
C VAL A 280 6.67 37.81 6.98
N LEU A 281 7.99 37.91 7.11
CA LEU A 281 8.64 38.91 7.96
C LEU A 281 8.85 40.18 7.14
N SER A 282 8.55 41.35 7.70
CA SER A 282 8.35 42.56 6.90
C SER A 282 9.64 43.26 6.43
N SER A 283 10.85 42.87 6.84
CA SER A 283 12.09 43.56 6.46
C SER A 283 13.39 42.76 6.70
N PRO A 284 14.07 42.27 5.65
CA PRO A 284 13.55 42.15 4.27
C PRO A 284 12.35 41.18 4.21
N PRO A 285 11.49 41.27 3.17
CA PRO A 285 10.43 40.30 2.94
C PRO A 285 11.03 38.92 2.68
N ASP A 286 11.04 38.09 3.73
CA ASP A 286 11.38 36.67 3.67
C ASP A 286 10.14 35.89 4.09
N GLY A 287 9.64 35.10 3.16
CA GLY A 287 8.39 34.34 3.29
C GLY A 287 8.69 32.88 3.52
N TRP A 288 7.87 32.20 4.31
CA TRP A 288 8.15 30.82 4.68
C TRP A 288 6.87 30.01 4.78
N SER A 289 6.96 28.75 4.38
CA SER A 289 5.84 27.83 4.45
C SER A 289 6.30 26.41 4.75
N THR A 290 5.42 25.64 5.37
CA THR A 290 5.67 24.26 5.79
C THR A 290 4.47 23.34 5.57
N SER A 291 4.67 22.04 5.80
CA SER A 291 3.62 21.02 5.84
C SER A 291 4.02 19.85 6.73
N GLY A 292 3.03 19.07 7.17
CA GLY A 292 3.23 17.80 7.87
C GLY A 292 3.74 16.71 6.93
N GLY A 293 4.17 15.58 7.48
CA GLY A 293 4.56 14.41 6.70
C GLY A 293 3.36 13.63 6.17
N GLY A 294 3.48 13.01 4.99
CA GLY A 294 2.44 12.10 4.47
C GLY A 294 2.44 10.75 5.20
N GLY A 295 1.27 10.13 5.37
CA GLY A 295 1.17 8.79 6.00
C GLY A 295 1.73 7.67 5.12
N GLY A 296 2.22 6.58 5.70
CA GLY A 296 2.69 5.40 4.96
C GLY A 296 1.55 4.53 4.42
N GLY A 297 1.73 3.91 3.25
CA GLY A 297 0.79 2.93 2.70
C GLY A 297 1.00 1.53 3.30
N GLY A 298 0.02 0.63 3.24
CA GLY A 298 0.16 -0.70 3.84
C GLY A 298 -1.09 -1.56 3.72
N TYR A 299 -1.33 -2.43 4.69
CA TYR A 299 -2.61 -3.14 4.79
C TYR A 299 -3.71 -2.21 5.33
N GLY A 300 -3.36 -1.37 6.29
CA GLY A 300 -4.02 -0.10 6.59
C GLY A 300 -3.01 1.03 6.45
N GLY A 301 -3.35 2.08 5.71
CA GLY A 301 -2.47 3.25 5.54
C GLY A 301 -2.47 4.14 6.78
N GLY A 302 -1.34 4.75 7.13
CA GLY A 302 -1.25 5.72 8.22
C GLY A 302 -1.87 7.08 7.87
N GLY A 303 -2.21 7.88 8.86
CA GLY A 303 -2.66 9.25 8.66
C GLY A 303 -1.52 10.22 8.34
N GLY A 304 -1.83 11.32 7.67
CA GLY A 304 -0.88 12.41 7.47
C GLY A 304 -0.68 13.23 8.74
N GLY A 305 0.45 13.90 8.85
CA GLY A 305 0.68 14.92 9.86
C GLY A 305 -0.18 16.16 9.61
N GLU A 306 -0.63 16.75 10.71
CA GLU A 306 -1.10 18.12 10.84
C GLU A 306 -0.10 19.15 10.33
N THR A 307 -0.60 20.36 10.14
CA THR A 307 0.21 21.55 9.92
C THR A 307 -0.39 22.73 10.65
N MET A 308 0.47 23.56 11.22
CA MET A 308 0.08 24.76 11.94
C MET A 308 1.04 25.91 11.67
N TRP A 309 0.51 27.13 11.71
CA TRP A 309 1.30 28.34 11.56
C TRP A 309 0.73 29.52 12.35
N GLY A 310 1.63 30.41 12.82
CA GLY A 310 1.24 31.66 13.48
C GLY A 310 2.41 32.54 13.93
N PHE A 311 2.09 33.75 14.43
CA PHE A 311 2.99 34.73 15.03
C PHE A 311 2.81 34.87 16.55
N THR A 312 3.89 35.16 17.29
CA THR A 312 3.77 35.52 18.71
C THR A 312 2.98 36.83 18.88
N ASP A 313 2.41 37.04 20.06
CA ASP A 313 1.59 38.22 20.42
C ASP A 313 2.26 39.57 20.18
N THR A 314 3.59 39.61 20.17
CA THR A 314 4.42 40.79 19.94
C THR A 314 4.94 40.90 18.51
N HIS A 315 4.52 40.00 17.60
CA HIS A 315 5.06 39.85 16.23
C HIS A 315 6.60 39.75 16.20
N SER A 316 7.19 39.33 17.32
CA SER A 316 8.64 39.22 17.52
C SER A 316 9.18 37.85 17.09
N GLY A 317 8.29 36.91 16.75
CA GLY A 317 8.61 35.60 16.22
C GLY A 317 7.46 34.95 15.46
N ALA A 318 7.80 33.95 14.64
CA ALA A 318 6.88 33.15 13.85
C ALA A 318 7.23 31.67 13.96
N ALA A 319 6.22 30.81 14.01
CA ALA A 319 6.38 29.37 13.99
C ALA A 319 5.44 28.75 12.95
N LEU A 320 6.01 27.96 12.05
CA LEU A 320 5.30 27.09 11.12
C LEU A 320 5.85 25.70 11.33
N ILE A 321 4.99 24.77 11.74
CA ILE A 321 5.41 23.41 12.02
C ILE A 321 4.39 22.39 11.51
N GLY A 322 4.87 21.21 11.16
CA GLY A 322 4.03 20.04 10.93
C GLY A 322 4.46 18.87 11.80
N GLY A 323 3.63 17.84 11.88
CA GLY A 323 3.95 16.58 12.55
C GLY A 323 4.33 15.50 11.56
N GLY A 324 4.84 14.39 12.08
CA GLY A 324 5.20 13.24 11.27
C GLY A 324 3.96 12.53 10.72
N GLY A 325 4.05 11.94 9.53
CA GLY A 325 3.03 11.01 9.05
C GLY A 325 3.07 9.70 9.86
N GLY A 326 1.92 9.05 10.08
CA GLY A 326 1.85 7.72 10.66
C GLY A 326 2.26 6.64 9.66
N GLY A 327 2.84 5.53 10.12
CA GLY A 327 3.22 4.40 9.27
C GLY A 327 2.03 3.53 8.87
N GLY A 328 2.14 2.91 7.70
CA GLY A 328 1.19 1.88 7.25
C GLY A 328 1.43 0.56 7.98
N THR A 329 0.40 -0.26 8.13
CA THR A 329 0.51 -1.57 8.81
C THR A 329 0.96 -2.69 7.89
N SER A 330 1.66 -3.65 8.47
CA SER A 330 1.98 -4.94 7.83
C SER A 330 0.86 -5.96 8.08
N TYR A 331 0.79 -6.98 7.23
CA TYR A 331 -0.19 -8.06 7.32
C TYR A 331 0.40 -9.39 6.86
N VAL A 332 -0.05 -10.47 7.50
CA VAL A 332 0.27 -11.85 7.15
C VAL A 332 -1.04 -12.62 7.14
N ALA A 333 -1.35 -13.26 6.01
CA ALA A 333 -2.57 -14.03 5.86
C ALA A 333 -2.57 -15.30 6.74
N PRO A 334 -3.74 -15.74 7.22
CA PRO A 334 -3.86 -17.04 7.86
C PRO A 334 -3.27 -18.16 6.98
N GLY A 335 -2.50 -19.06 7.59
CA GLY A 335 -1.80 -20.14 6.86
C GLY A 335 -0.45 -19.74 6.26
N THR A 336 -0.01 -18.49 6.42
CA THR A 336 1.37 -18.05 6.12
C THR A 336 2.19 -18.02 7.41
N SER A 337 3.34 -18.70 7.43
CA SER A 337 4.26 -18.65 8.58
C SER A 337 5.25 -17.51 8.37
N ALA A 338 5.15 -16.44 9.15
CA ALA A 338 6.02 -15.28 8.98
C ALA A 338 6.19 -14.44 10.25
N THR A 339 7.28 -13.67 10.27
CA THR A 339 7.58 -12.67 11.30
C THR A 339 7.56 -11.27 10.70
N ILE A 340 7.08 -10.31 11.48
CA ILE A 340 7.04 -8.89 11.12
C ILE A 340 8.08 -8.15 11.95
N GLY A 341 8.89 -7.32 11.30
CA GLY A 341 9.84 -6.40 11.92
C GLY A 341 9.98 -5.13 11.08
N LEU A 342 11.06 -4.38 11.31
CA LEU A 342 11.41 -3.19 10.53
C LEU A 342 12.45 -3.53 9.46
N SER A 343 12.45 -2.79 8.36
CA SER A 343 13.39 -2.98 7.26
C SER A 343 14.81 -2.55 7.58
N GLY A 344 15.02 -1.70 8.61
CA GLY A 344 16.33 -1.09 8.88
C GLY A 344 16.73 -0.03 7.86
N VAL A 345 15.86 0.28 6.89
CA VAL A 345 16.12 1.25 5.82
C VAL A 345 15.42 2.56 6.17
N THR A 346 16.22 3.61 6.32
CA THR A 346 15.77 5.01 6.50
C THR A 346 16.03 5.80 5.22
N ALA A 347 15.13 6.70 4.84
CA ALA A 347 15.35 7.54 3.66
C ALA A 347 16.42 8.61 3.89
N ASP A 348 17.31 8.76 2.92
CA ASP A 348 18.16 9.94 2.75
C ASP A 348 17.30 11.09 2.19
N PRO A 349 17.39 12.33 2.69
CA PRO A 349 16.69 13.48 2.10
C PRO A 349 16.93 13.70 0.59
N ALA A 350 18.00 13.16 -0.01
CA ALA A 350 18.28 13.28 -1.43
C ALA A 350 17.69 12.17 -2.33
N GLY A 351 17.10 11.10 -1.75
CA GLY A 351 16.66 9.94 -2.53
C GLY A 351 15.50 9.16 -1.93
N ARG A 352 14.87 8.30 -2.73
CA ARG A 352 13.84 7.38 -2.25
C ARG A 352 14.49 6.13 -1.69
N ALA A 353 14.08 5.73 -0.50
CA ALA A 353 14.41 4.43 0.08
C ALA A 353 13.30 3.43 -0.25
N ASP A 354 13.43 2.80 -1.41
CA ASP A 354 12.48 1.82 -1.93
C ASP A 354 12.49 0.50 -1.16
N GLY A 355 11.35 -0.17 -1.15
CA GLY A 355 11.19 -1.53 -0.67
C GLY A 355 11.71 -2.58 -1.67
N SER A 356 11.54 -3.85 -1.31
CA SER A 356 11.93 -4.99 -2.14
C SER A 356 11.09 -6.22 -1.82
N VAL A 357 10.99 -7.14 -2.78
CA VAL A 357 10.46 -8.48 -2.53
C VAL A 357 11.48 -9.49 -3.04
N VAL A 358 11.92 -10.38 -2.17
CA VAL A 358 12.81 -11.49 -2.51
C VAL A 358 12.01 -12.77 -2.32
N LEU A 359 11.94 -13.60 -3.35
CA LEU A 359 11.38 -14.95 -3.30
C LEU A 359 12.51 -15.95 -3.53
N SER A 360 12.58 -16.99 -2.72
CA SER A 360 13.52 -18.10 -2.90
C SER A 360 12.82 -19.44 -2.73
N TRP A 361 13.26 -20.43 -3.48
CA TRP A 361 12.69 -21.78 -3.48
C TRP A 361 13.78 -22.83 -3.58
N THR A 362 13.45 -24.00 -3.07
CA THR A 362 14.14 -25.26 -3.27
C THR A 362 13.08 -26.28 -3.68
N CYS A 363 13.48 -27.29 -4.44
CA CYS A 363 12.61 -28.44 -4.61
C CYS A 363 12.89 -29.47 -3.50
N PRO A 364 11.86 -30.23 -3.10
CA PRO A 364 12.06 -31.42 -2.27
C PRO A 364 12.89 -32.50 -2.98
#